data_AF-A0A2E9NLC5-F1
#
_entry.id   AF-A0A2E9NLC5-F1
#
_cell.length_a   1.000
_cell.length_b   1.000
_cell.length_c   1.000
_cell.angle_alpha   90.00
_cell.angle_beta   90.00
_cell.angle_gamma   90.00
#
_symmetry.space_group_name_H-M   'P 1'
#
loop_
_entity.id
_entity.type
_entity.pdbx_description
1 polymer ?
#
loop_
_entity_poly.entity_id
_entity_poly.type
_entity_poly.pdbx_seq_one_letter_code
_entity_poly.pdbx_strand_id
1 'polypeptide(L)'
;MTETMIMMMFLFLMIFGFVHMCMLIATKHMVNYAAFAAARTAMVDGDRAGAASGVLDNLRWWNAWVDCELGPSTPVRKCAVETETRDIRGKLREGVKATYRVPFGLPIFNAIPDGGIQVIGFAPLKVQGDI
;
A
#
# COMPACT_ATOMS: atom_id res chain seq x y z
N MET A 1 33.49 -18.95 18.11
CA MET A 1 32.03 -19.18 18.26
C MET A 1 31.23 -17.88 18.20
N THR A 2 31.67 -16.79 18.83
CA THR A 2 31.03 -15.47 18.77
C THR A 2 31.09 -14.82 17.38
N GLU A 3 32.23 -14.92 16.67
CA GLU A 3 32.42 -14.34 15.33
C GLU A 3 31.46 -14.96 14.29
N THR A 4 31.28 -16.28 14.32
CA THR A 4 30.31 -17.00 13.47
C THR A 4 28.86 -16.65 13.81
N MET A 5 28.53 -16.42 15.09
CA MET A 5 27.19 -15.96 15.50
C MET A 5 26.90 -14.54 15.00
N ILE A 6 27.86 -13.62 15.12
CA ILE A 6 27.71 -12.23 14.67
C ILE A 6 27.57 -12.19 13.15
N MET A 7 28.37 -12.97 12.42
CA MET A 7 28.27 -13.07 10.96
C MET A 7 26.90 -13.60 10.52
N MET A 8 26.39 -14.64 11.18
CA MET A 8 25.06 -15.19 10.89
C MET A 8 23.93 -14.19 11.19
N MET A 9 24.01 -13.47 12.32
CA MET A 9 23.03 -12.42 12.65
C MET A 9 23.06 -11.27 11.66
N PHE A 10 24.25 -10.83 11.24
CA PHE A 10 24.41 -9.78 10.24
C PHE A 10 23.84 -10.18 8.88
N LEU A 11 24.13 -11.39 8.40
CA LEU A 11 23.56 -11.93 7.17
C LEU A 11 22.04 -12.02 7.24
N PHE A 12 21.50 -12.46 8.39
CA PHE A 12 20.06 -12.55 8.59
C PHE A 12 19.40 -11.16 8.54
N LEU A 13 19.98 -10.16 9.22
CA LEU A 13 19.50 -8.78 9.18
C LEU A 13 19.58 -8.19 7.76
N MET A 14 20.64 -8.48 7.01
CA MET A 14 20.80 -8.00 5.64
C MET A 14 19.76 -8.61 4.70
N ILE A 15 19.56 -9.94 4.76
CA ILE A 15 18.53 -10.62 3.97
C ILE A 15 17.14 -10.11 4.34
N PHE A 16 16.86 -9.97 5.64
CA PHE A 16 15.61 -9.44 6.14
C PHE A 16 15.35 -8.01 5.62
N GLY A 17 16.34 -7.12 5.71
CA GLY A 17 16.25 -5.76 5.17
C GLY A 17 16.02 -5.73 3.66
N PHE A 18 16.71 -6.60 2.91
CA PHE A 18 16.53 -6.71 1.46
C PHE A 18 15.12 -7.16 1.07
N VAL A 19 14.60 -8.18 1.74
CA VAL A 19 13.21 -8.66 1.52
C VAL A 19 12.20 -7.55 1.79
N HIS A 20 12.37 -6.79 2.87
CA HIS A 20 11.47 -5.67 3.18
C HIS A 20 11.54 -4.55 2.16
N MET A 21 12.73 -4.25 1.62
CA MET A 21 12.87 -3.29 0.52
C MET A 21 12.16 -3.79 -0.75
N CYS A 22 12.33 -5.05 -1.14
CA CYS A 22 11.62 -5.64 -2.28
C CYS A 22 10.09 -5.57 -2.10
N MET A 23 9.62 -5.88 -0.90
CA MET A 23 8.21 -5.83 -0.54
C MET A 23 7.63 -4.42 -0.67
N LEU A 24 8.36 -3.40 -0.21
CA LEU A 24 7.96 -2.00 -0.34
C LEU A 24 7.89 -1.56 -1.80
N ILE A 25 8.90 -1.91 -2.61
CA ILE A 25 8.95 -1.55 -4.04
C ILE A 25 7.79 -2.21 -4.80
N ALA A 26 7.57 -3.51 -4.60
CA ALA A 26 6.48 -4.25 -5.24
C ALA A 26 5.11 -3.65 -4.87
N THR A 27 4.92 -3.34 -3.59
CA THR A 27 3.68 -2.70 -3.12
C THR A 27 3.49 -1.32 -3.72
N LYS A 28 4.54 -0.51 -3.77
CA LYS A 28 4.46 0.84 -4.37
C LYS A 28 4.04 0.78 -5.85
N HIS A 29 4.60 -0.16 -6.61
CA HIS A 29 4.23 -0.35 -8.01
C HIS A 29 2.75 -0.74 -8.16
N MET A 30 2.30 -1.71 -7.38
CA MET A 30 0.91 -2.20 -7.42
C MET A 30 -0.11 -1.16 -6.95
N VAL A 31 0.21 -0.36 -5.93
CA VAL A 31 -0.69 0.71 -5.44
C VAL A 31 -0.83 1.84 -6.48
N ASN A 32 0.25 2.20 -7.17
CA ASN A 32 0.17 3.14 -8.29
C ASN A 32 -0.67 2.57 -9.44
N TYR A 33 -0.52 1.28 -9.75
CA TYR A 33 -1.32 0.62 -10.78
C TYR A 33 -2.80 0.54 -10.38
N ALA A 34 -3.11 0.29 -9.12
CA ALA A 34 -4.47 0.27 -8.60
C ALA A 34 -5.13 1.66 -8.67
N ALA A 35 -4.40 2.72 -8.32
CA ALA A 35 -4.87 4.09 -8.49
C ALA A 35 -5.19 4.40 -9.95
N PHE A 36 -4.32 3.95 -10.88
CA PHE A 36 -4.54 4.14 -12.32
C PHE A 36 -5.74 3.35 -12.85
N ALA A 37 -5.88 2.07 -12.46
CA ALA A 37 -7.03 1.24 -12.82
C ALA A 37 -8.34 1.87 -12.32
N ALA A 38 -8.36 2.31 -11.06
CA ALA A 38 -9.51 2.96 -10.44
C ALA A 38 -9.84 4.32 -11.09
N ALA A 39 -8.84 5.10 -11.49
CA ALA A 39 -9.05 6.32 -12.25
C ALA A 39 -9.66 6.02 -13.63
N ARG A 40 -9.18 4.99 -14.34
CA ARG A 40 -9.75 4.61 -15.64
C ARG A 40 -11.20 4.13 -15.53
N THR A 41 -11.54 3.36 -14.51
CA THR A 41 -12.93 2.94 -14.29
C THR A 41 -13.82 4.10 -13.87
N ALA A 42 -13.29 5.04 -13.09
CA ALA A 42 -14.00 6.27 -12.75
C ALA A 42 -14.33 7.15 -13.96
N MET A 43 -13.54 7.11 -15.05
CA MET A 43 -13.84 7.82 -16.29
C MET A 43 -15.05 7.25 -17.05
N VAL A 44 -15.43 6.00 -16.78
CA VAL A 44 -16.55 5.29 -17.44
C VAL A 44 -17.70 5.07 -16.44
N ASP A 45 -17.74 5.86 -15.36
CA ASP A 45 -18.72 5.73 -14.26
C ASP A 45 -18.81 4.32 -13.63
N GLY A 46 -17.70 3.57 -13.67
CA GLY A 46 -17.61 2.22 -13.11
C GLY A 46 -17.22 2.18 -11.63
N ASP A 47 -17.27 0.98 -11.04
CA ASP A 47 -16.88 0.76 -9.64
C ASP A 47 -15.36 0.90 -9.44
N ARG A 48 -14.95 2.04 -8.89
CA ARG A 48 -13.57 2.40 -8.58
C ARG A 48 -12.99 1.52 -7.47
N ALA A 49 -13.81 1.16 -6.48
CA ALA A 49 -13.38 0.36 -5.34
C ALA A 49 -13.16 -1.10 -5.77
N GLY A 50 -14.05 -1.65 -6.60
CA GLY A 50 -13.89 -2.96 -7.23
C GLY A 50 -12.64 -3.05 -8.12
N ALA A 51 -12.36 -2.02 -8.93
CA ALA A 51 -11.17 -2.01 -9.79
C ALA A 51 -9.85 -1.93 -9.00
N ALA A 52 -9.79 -1.08 -7.98
CA ALA A 52 -8.61 -0.98 -7.13
C ALA A 52 -8.39 -2.25 -6.30
N SER A 53 -9.46 -2.80 -5.73
CA SER A 53 -9.39 -4.03 -4.92
C SER A 53 -8.95 -5.22 -5.75
N GLY A 54 -9.46 -5.41 -6.97
CA GLY A 54 -9.01 -6.50 -7.85
C GLY A 54 -7.51 -6.46 -8.18
N VAL A 55 -6.91 -5.27 -8.27
CA VAL A 55 -5.44 -5.13 -8.41
C VAL A 55 -4.74 -5.45 -7.10
N LEU A 56 -5.22 -4.89 -5.99
CA LEU A 56 -4.58 -4.96 -4.69
C LEU A 56 -4.78 -6.32 -4.00
N ASP A 57 -5.74 -7.13 -4.42
CA ASP A 57 -5.94 -8.52 -4.01
C ASP A 57 -4.76 -9.41 -4.39
N ASN A 58 -3.95 -9.00 -5.37
CA ASN A 58 -2.69 -9.68 -5.70
C ASN A 58 -1.60 -9.42 -4.64
N LEU A 59 -1.71 -8.35 -3.85
CA LEU A 59 -0.83 -8.06 -2.73
C LEU A 59 -1.39 -8.70 -1.46
N ARG A 60 -1.08 -9.99 -1.28
CA ARG A 60 -1.48 -10.77 -0.09
C ARG A 60 -0.40 -10.77 0.99
N TRP A 61 0.23 -9.61 1.23
CA TRP A 61 1.23 -9.48 2.27
C TRP A 61 0.66 -9.72 3.67
N TRP A 62 -0.59 -9.32 3.86
CA TRP A 62 -1.41 -9.74 4.99
C TRP A 62 -2.18 -11.01 4.57
N ASN A 63 -1.81 -12.15 5.13
CA ASN A 63 -2.63 -13.37 5.03
C ASN A 63 -3.80 -13.30 6.02
N ALA A 64 -4.81 -14.15 5.81
CA ALA A 64 -5.97 -14.35 6.70
C ALA A 64 -5.63 -14.58 8.19
N TRP A 65 -4.37 -14.87 8.51
CA TRP A 65 -3.87 -15.05 9.88
C TRP A 65 -4.00 -13.79 10.75
N VAL A 66 -3.84 -12.61 10.17
CA VAL A 66 -4.02 -11.33 10.91
C VAL A 66 -5.51 -10.95 10.99
N ASP A 67 -6.32 -11.36 10.01
CA ASP A 67 -7.77 -11.20 10.07
C ASP A 67 -8.38 -12.00 11.26
N CYS A 68 -7.73 -13.09 11.70
CA CYS A 68 -8.15 -13.89 12.85
C CYS A 68 -7.82 -13.27 14.23
N GLU A 69 -6.70 -12.54 14.37
CA GLU A 69 -6.30 -11.97 15.68
C GLU A 69 -6.85 -10.57 15.94
N LEU A 70 -7.13 -9.78 14.89
CA LEU A 70 -7.50 -8.37 15.05
C LEU A 70 -9.02 -8.09 15.09
N GLY A 71 -9.83 -9.14 15.00
CA GLY A 71 -11.29 -9.06 15.13
C GLY A 71 -11.99 -8.31 13.99
N PRO A 72 -13.31 -8.51 13.80
CA PRO A 72 -14.07 -7.94 12.69
C PRO A 72 -14.21 -6.40 12.73
N SER A 73 -13.69 -5.73 13.77
CA SER A 73 -13.88 -4.31 14.04
C SER A 73 -12.64 -3.44 13.87
N THR A 74 -11.49 -3.99 13.45
CA THR A 74 -10.36 -3.16 13.00
C THR A 74 -10.41 -3.11 11.48
N PRO A 75 -10.98 -2.05 10.89
CA PRO A 75 -10.83 -1.82 9.48
C PRO A 75 -9.39 -1.36 9.25
N VAL A 76 -8.43 -2.29 9.29
CA VAL A 76 -7.28 -2.15 8.40
C VAL A 76 -7.88 -2.28 7.01
N ARG A 77 -8.47 -1.18 6.53
CA ARG A 77 -9.12 -1.08 5.24
C ARG A 77 -7.99 -1.39 4.26
N LYS A 78 -7.94 -2.66 3.82
CA LYS A 78 -6.85 -3.24 3.02
C LYS A 78 -6.53 -2.33 1.84
N CYS A 79 -7.55 -1.61 1.36
CA CYS A 79 -7.43 -0.49 0.45
C CYS A 79 -8.42 0.62 0.83
N ALA A 80 -7.94 1.87 0.91
CA ALA A 80 -8.80 3.04 0.86
C ALA A 80 -8.67 3.68 -0.52
N VAL A 81 -9.78 3.74 -1.25
CA VAL A 81 -9.88 4.44 -2.55
C VAL A 81 -10.65 5.72 -2.29
N GLU A 82 -9.97 6.85 -2.41
CA GLU A 82 -10.53 8.17 -2.16
C GLU A 82 -10.39 9.02 -3.42
N THR A 83 -11.30 9.98 -3.60
CA THR A 83 -11.09 11.03 -4.60
C THR A 83 -10.33 12.15 -3.91
N GLU A 84 -9.19 12.53 -4.47
CA GLU A 84 -8.33 13.59 -3.92
C GLU A 84 -8.02 14.58 -5.03
N THR A 85 -8.05 15.88 -4.70
CA THR A 85 -7.58 16.92 -5.60
C THR A 85 -6.15 17.28 -5.22
N ARG A 86 -5.22 17.18 -6.17
CA ARG A 86 -3.82 17.56 -5.97
C ARG A 86 -3.38 18.55 -7.03
N ASP A 87 -2.60 19.54 -6.62
CA ASP A 87 -1.87 20.38 -7.57
C ASP A 87 -0.71 19.57 -8.16
N ILE A 88 -0.75 19.38 -9.47
CA ILE A 88 0.29 18.69 -10.22
C ILE A 88 0.73 19.59 -11.37
N ARG A 89 1.94 20.15 -11.22
CA ARG A 89 2.58 21.04 -12.19
C ARG A 89 1.78 22.34 -12.42
N GLY A 90 1.27 22.94 -11.34
CA GLY A 90 0.55 24.21 -11.38
C GLY A 90 -0.87 24.09 -11.94
N LYS A 91 -1.47 22.90 -11.85
CA LYS A 91 -2.84 22.61 -12.29
C LYS A 91 -3.49 21.73 -11.23
N LEU A 92 -4.65 22.16 -10.72
CA LEU A 92 -5.46 21.30 -9.87
C LEU A 92 -6.00 20.12 -10.68
N ARG A 93 -5.68 18.91 -10.23
CA ARG A 93 -6.16 17.66 -10.82
C ARG A 93 -6.96 16.91 -9.79
N GLU A 94 -8.20 16.62 -10.12
CA GLU A 94 -9.00 15.64 -9.39
C GLU A 94 -8.53 14.25 -9.83
N GLY A 95 -8.28 13.36 -8.87
CA GLY A 95 -7.78 12.03 -9.13
C GLY A 95 -8.20 11.02 -8.08
N VAL A 96 -7.78 9.78 -8.28
CA VAL A 96 -8.05 8.68 -7.37
C VAL A 96 -6.78 8.38 -6.57
N LYS A 97 -6.91 8.42 -5.25
CA LYS A 97 -5.90 7.99 -4.29
C LYS A 97 -6.19 6.57 -3.86
N ALA A 98 -5.22 5.67 -4.02
CA ALA A 98 -5.25 4.33 -3.46
C ALA A 98 -4.24 4.24 -2.30
N THR A 99 -4.66 3.66 -1.19
CA THR A 99 -3.81 3.50 0.00
C THR A 99 -3.75 2.04 0.43
N TYR A 100 -2.56 1.51 0.66
CA TYR A 100 -2.32 0.15 1.14
C TYR A 100 -1.30 0.17 2.27
N ARG A 101 -1.41 -0.73 3.25
CA ARG A 101 -0.48 -0.81 4.39
C ARG A 101 0.36 -2.08 4.30
N VAL A 102 1.69 -1.93 4.22
CA VAL A 102 2.64 -3.04 4.15
C VAL A 102 3.04 -3.44 5.57
N PRO A 103 2.94 -4.73 5.96
CA PRO A 103 3.42 -5.19 7.25
C PRO A 103 4.95 -5.10 7.27
N PHE A 104 5.47 -4.02 7.84
CA PHE A 104 6.90 -3.79 7.96
C PHE A 104 7.31 -3.99 9.41
N GLY A 105 8.25 -4.91 9.64
CA GLY A 105 8.88 -5.10 10.94
C GLY A 105 8.03 -5.81 12.01
N LEU A 106 6.98 -6.54 11.63
CA LEU A 106 6.36 -7.54 12.50
C LEU A 106 7.21 -8.83 12.50
N PRO A 107 7.43 -9.49 13.65
CA PRO A 107 6.84 -9.28 14.99
C PRO A 107 7.61 -8.29 15.90
N ILE A 108 8.65 -7.62 15.40
CA ILE A 108 9.55 -6.75 16.20
C ILE A 108 8.84 -5.47 16.67
N PHE A 109 7.91 -4.93 15.88
CA PHE A 109 7.16 -3.69 16.16
C PHE A 109 5.66 -3.93 16.38
N ASN A 110 5.31 -4.89 17.25
CA ASN A 110 3.91 -5.16 17.64
C ASN A 110 3.19 -3.99 18.32
N ALA A 111 3.91 -2.98 18.81
CA ALA A 111 3.35 -1.86 19.57
C ALA A 111 2.96 -0.63 18.71
N ILE A 112 3.16 -0.66 17.39
CA ILE A 112 2.73 0.45 16.52
C ILE A 112 1.25 0.27 16.24
N PRO A 113 0.37 1.20 16.69
CA PRO A 113 -1.04 1.12 16.38
C PRO A 113 -1.19 1.11 14.86
N ASP A 114 -1.76 0.01 14.37
CA ASP A 114 -1.94 -0.41 12.99
C ASP A 114 -0.80 -1.11 12.24
N GLY A 115 0.42 -1.18 12.77
CA GLY A 115 1.53 -1.98 12.21
C GLY A 115 1.93 -1.70 10.74
N GLY A 116 3.14 -1.20 10.52
CA GLY A 116 3.77 -1.17 9.20
C GLY A 116 3.63 0.15 8.42
N ILE A 117 4.09 0.13 7.16
CA ILE A 117 4.28 1.34 6.35
C ILE A 117 3.07 1.56 5.45
N GLN A 118 2.46 2.74 5.54
CA GLN A 118 1.39 3.15 4.63
C GLN A 118 1.98 3.60 3.30
N VAL A 119 1.52 2.99 2.22
CA VAL A 119 1.92 3.26 0.85
C VAL A 119 0.73 3.85 0.10
N ILE A 120 0.94 5.04 -0.48
CA ILE A 120 -0.09 5.80 -1.18
C ILE A 120 0.29 5.89 -2.66
N GLY A 121 -0.69 5.63 -3.53
CA GLY A 121 -0.64 5.86 -4.97
C GLY A 121 -1.72 6.85 -5.38
N PHE A 122 -1.44 7.64 -6.41
CA PHE A 122 -2.36 8.63 -6.93
C PHE A 122 -2.35 8.59 -8.45
N ALA A 123 -3.52 8.66 -9.06
CA ALA A 123 -3.67 8.80 -10.51
C ALA A 123 -4.67 9.91 -10.84
N PRO A 124 -4.31 10.86 -11.73
CA PRO A 124 -5.22 11.93 -12.12
C PRO A 124 -6.37 11.40 -12.97
N LEU A 125 -7.57 11.92 -12.72
CA LEU A 125 -8.80 11.62 -13.45
C LEU A 125 -9.13 12.72 -14.46
N LYS A 126 -9.22 13.96 -13.97
CA LYS A 126 -9.54 15.14 -14.78
C LYS A 126 -8.76 16.35 -14.29
N VAL A 127 -8.49 17.27 -15.21
CA VAL A 127 -8.00 18.60 -14.83
C VAL A 127 -9.23 19.38 -14.37
N GLN A 128 -9.20 19.91 -13.15
CA GLN A 128 -10.24 20.82 -12.71
C GLN A 128 -10.04 22.11 -13.50
N GLY A 129 -11.01 22.46 -14.35
CA GLY A 129 -10.96 23.71 -15.09
C GLY A 129 -11.01 24.87 -14.11
N ASP A 130 -10.10 25.83 -14.27
CA ASP A 130 -10.22 27.13 -13.61
C ASP A 130 -11.54 27.75 -14.10
N ILE A 131 -12.41 28.09 -13.17
CA ILE A 131 -13.66 28.83 -13.44
C ILE A 131 -13.30 30.28 -13.72
#